data_AF-A0A1J3IEG5-F1
#
_entry.id   AF-A0A1J3IEG5-F1
#
_cell.length_a   1.000
_cell.length_b   1.000
_cell.length_c   1.000
_cell.angle_alpha   90.00
_cell.angle_beta   90.00
_cell.angle_gamma   90.00
#
_symmetry.space_group_name_H-M   'P 1'
#
loop_
_entity.id
_entity.type
_entity.pdbx_description
1 polymer ?
#
loop_
_entity_poly.entity_id
_entity_poly.type
_entity_poly.pdbx_seq_one_letter_code
_entity_poly.pdbx_strand_id
1 'polypeptide(L)' 'NCGCLWMPMDPDTNLTSNYCFIEFNTPQEAQNAKEKTHGYKLDSSHCLAAYTLDEFERLMNVKEEEWEAPESKPYVC' A
#
# COMPACT_ATOMS: atom_id res chain seq x y z
N ASN A 1 -3.25 22.85 0.17
CA ASN A 1 -4.04 22.20 -0.90
C ASN A 1 -4.36 20.81 -0.40
N CYS A 2 -5.63 20.57 -0.09
CA CYS A 2 -6.07 19.57 0.88
C CYS A 2 -6.21 18.21 0.21
N GLY A 3 -5.21 17.34 0.40
CA GLY A 3 -5.42 15.90 0.24
C GLY A 3 -6.11 15.38 1.49
N CYS A 4 -7.29 14.81 1.35
CA CYS A 4 -7.99 14.18 2.46
C CYS A 4 -7.28 12.87 2.79
N LEU A 5 -6.59 12.83 3.94
CA LEU A 5 -6.05 11.60 4.52
C LEU A 5 -7.17 10.96 5.35
N TRP A 6 -7.60 9.77 4.97
CA TRP A 6 -8.53 8.97 5.75
C TRP A 6 -7.82 7.71 6.26
N MET A 7 -7.88 7.51 7.58
CA MET A 7 -7.33 6.33 8.25
C MET A 7 -8.46 5.65 9.01
N PRO A 8 -8.76 4.38 8.71
CA PRO A 8 -9.68 3.62 9.54
C PRO A 8 -9.05 3.34 10.89
N MET A 9 -9.87 3.50 11.92
CA MET A 9 -9.55 3.10 13.28
C MET A 9 -10.49 1.97 13.68
N ASP A 10 -9.91 0.97 14.34
CA ASP A 10 -10.67 -0.10 14.97
C ASP A 10 -11.42 0.48 16.19
N PRO A 11 -12.76 0.38 16.24
CA PRO A 11 -13.56 0.95 17.32
C PRO A 11 -13.32 0.27 18.68
N ASP A 12 -12.86 -0.97 18.69
CA ASP A 12 -12.65 -1.76 19.92
C ASP A 12 -11.24 -1.53 20.49
N THR A 13 -10.23 -1.48 19.63
CA THR A 13 -8.82 -1.32 20.05
C THR A 13 -8.32 0.13 20.02
N ASN A 14 -9.05 1.04 19.36
CA ASN A 14 -8.61 2.41 19.04
C ASN A 14 -7.26 2.47 18.31
N LEU A 15 -6.89 1.41 17.59
CA LEU A 15 -5.67 1.34 16.80
C LEU A 15 -5.98 1.56 15.32
N THR A 16 -4.99 2.07 14.58
CA THR A 16 -5.08 2.22 13.13
C THR A 16 -4.97 0.87 12.45
N SER A 17 -5.75 0.64 11.40
CA SER A 17 -5.78 -0.66 10.70
C SER A 17 -4.59 -0.89 9.76
N ASN A 18 -3.46 -0.21 9.95
CA ASN A 18 -2.24 -0.32 9.13
C ASN A 18 -2.40 0.01 7.63
N TYR A 19 -3.46 0.73 7.24
CA TYR A 19 -3.60 1.30 5.91
C TYR A 19 -4.22 2.70 5.99
N CYS A 20 -4.00 3.49 4.95
CA CYS A 20 -4.60 4.80 4.81
C CYS A 20 -5.00 5.05 3.36
N PHE A 21 -5.99 5.91 3.17
CA PHE A 21 -6.40 6.40 1.87
C PHE A 21 -6.04 7.87 1.77
N ILE A 22 -5.48 8.25 0.62
CA ILE A 22 -5.10 9.61 0.34
C ILE A 22 -5.76 10.00 -0.98
N GLU A 23 -6.66 10.97 -0.89
CA GLU A 23 -7.30 11.55 -2.07
C GLU A 23 -6.50 12.73 -2.58
N PHE A 24 -6.26 12.75 -3.89
CA PHE A 24 -5.61 13.86 -4.58
C PHE A 24 -6.58 14.47 -5.58
N ASN A 25 -6.45 15.78 -5.81
CA ASN A 25 -7.30 16.49 -6.76
C ASN A 25 -7.00 16.12 -8.22
N THR A 26 -5.74 15.72 -8.50
CA THR A 26 -5.30 15.36 -9.83
C THR A 26 -4.64 13.98 -9.85
N PRO A 27 -4.83 13.19 -10.93
CA PRO A 27 -4.19 11.88 -11.05
C PRO A 27 -2.65 11.99 -11.12
N GLN A 28 -2.13 13.10 -11.65
CA GLN A 28 -0.69 13.33 -11.74
C GLN A 28 -0.04 13.56 -10.37
N GLU A 29 -0.74 14.25 -9.45
CA GLU A 29 -0.29 14.36 -8.05
C GLU A 29 -0.30 13.00 -7.35
N ALA A 30 -1.33 12.18 -7.58
CA ALA A 30 -1.41 10.83 -7.02
C ALA A 30 -0.26 9.92 -7.50
N GLN A 31 0.05 9.96 -8.80
CA GLN A 31 1.17 9.20 -9.36
C GLN A 31 2.52 9.66 -8.79
N ASN A 32 2.75 10.97 -8.74
CA ASN A 32 3.97 11.53 -8.14
C ASN A 32 4.12 11.15 -6.65
N ALA A 33 3.02 11.12 -5.90
CA ALA A 33 3.01 10.69 -4.51
C ALA A 33 3.33 9.20 -4.40
N LYS A 34 2.69 8.36 -5.21
CA LYS A 34 2.96 6.92 -5.27
C LYS A 34 4.43 6.63 -5.55
N GLU A 35 5.02 7.24 -6.57
CA GLU A 35 6.43 7.02 -6.94
C GLU A 35 7.41 7.35 -5.81
N LYS A 36 7.09 8.36 -4.99
CA LYS A 36 7.94 8.77 -3.86
C LYS A 36 7.75 7.91 -2.62
N THR A 37 6.56 7.34 -2.44
CA THR A 37 6.20 6.63 -1.20
C THR A 37 6.30 5.10 -1.36
N HIS A 38 6.11 4.58 -2.56
CA HIS A 38 6.17 3.13 -2.81
C HIS A 38 7.60 2.61 -2.61
N GLY A 39 7.76 1.60 -1.74
CA GLY A 39 9.05 1.02 -1.38
C GLY A 39 9.86 1.86 -0.39
N TYR A 40 9.31 2.98 0.09
CA TYR A 40 10.00 3.82 1.07
C TYR A 40 10.04 3.13 2.44
N LYS A 41 11.23 3.00 3.02
CA LYS A 41 11.40 2.50 4.38
C LYS A 41 11.01 3.60 5.36
N LEU A 42 9.86 3.44 6.02
CA LEU A 42 9.40 4.37 7.04
C LEU A 42 10.26 4.25 8.30
N ASP A 43 10.59 3.01 8.66
CA ASP A 43 11.53 2.68 9.73
C ASP A 43 12.28 1.37 9.40
N SER A 44 13.01 0.81 10.36
CA SER A 44 13.78 -0.42 10.15
C SER A 44 12.93 -1.66 9.84
N SER A 45 11.64 -1.62 10.14
CA SER A 45 10.73 -2.77 10.07
C SER A 45 9.58 -2.58 9.08
N HIS A 46 9.32 -1.35 8.64
CA HIS A 46 8.18 -1.00 7.79
C HIS A 46 8.64 -0.42 6.44
N CYS A 47 8.22 -1.10 5.37
CA CYS A 47 8.26 -0.57 4.01
C CYS A 47 6.84 -0.14 3.61
N LEU A 48 6.70 1.09 3.12
CA LEU A 48 5.42 1.59 2.63
C LEU A 48 5.14 1.03 1.23
N ALA A 49 3.95 0.49 1.04
CA ALA A 49 3.46 0.05 -0.25
C ALA A 49 2.31 0.96 -0.67
N ALA A 50 2.56 1.82 -1.67
CA ALA A 50 1.56 2.72 -2.23
C ALA A 50 1.09 2.21 -3.59
N TYR A 51 -0.22 2.18 -3.81
CA TYR A 51 -0.86 1.78 -5.07
C TYR A 51 -2.02 2.72 -5.38
N THR A 52 -2.34 2.89 -6.66
CA THR A 52 -3.60 3.51 -7.06
C THR A 52 -4.75 2.52 -6.91
N LEU A 53 -5.98 3.03 -6.80
CA LEU A 53 -7.16 2.17 -6.67
C LEU A 53 -7.32 1.24 -7.88
N ASP A 54 -7.11 1.76 -9.09
CA ASP A 54 -7.17 0.98 -10.33
C ASP A 54 -6.17 -0.19 -10.35
N GLU A 55 -4.96 0.04 -9.83
CA GLU A 55 -3.95 -1.01 -9.70
C GLU A 55 -4.32 -2.03 -8.64
N PHE A 56 -4.91 -1.59 -7.53
CA PHE A 56 -5.39 -2.48 -6.49
C PHE A 56 -6.49 -3.40 -7.04
N GLU A 57 -7.47 -2.85 -7.77
CA GLU A 57 -8.50 -3.65 -8.44
C GLU A 57 -7.92 -4.62 -9.47
N ARG A 58 -6.91 -4.19 -10.24
CA ARG A 58 -6.20 -5.06 -11.17
C ARG A 58 -5.53 -6.22 -10.44
N LEU A 59 -4.82 -5.94 -9.35
CA LEU A 59 -4.12 -6.95 -8.54
C LEU A 59 -5.09 -7.92 -7.86
N MET A 60 -6.24 -7.44 -7.39
CA MET A 60 -7.30 -8.28 -6.84
C MET A 60 -7.91 -9.21 -7.89
N ASN A 61 -7.90 -8.80 -9.17
CA ASN A 61 -8.45 -9.58 -10.28
C ASN A 61 -7.36 -10.33 -11.08
N VAL A 62 -6.10 -10.34 -10.62
CA VAL A 62 -5.06 -11.20 -11.21
C VAL A 62 -5.51 -12.64 -11.04
N LYS A 63 -5.61 -13.35 -12.16
CA LYS A 63 -5.94 -14.77 -12.17
C LYS A 63 -4.84 -15.53 -11.44
N GLU A 64 -5.21 -16.48 -10.59
CA GLU A 64 -4.29 -17.30 -9.78
C GLU A 64 -3.15 -17.94 -10.61
N GLU A 65 -3.33 -18.09 -11.92
CA GLU A 65 -2.34 -18.61 -12.87
C GLU A 65 -1.04 -17.78 -12.96
N GLU A 66 -1.06 -16.48 -12.62
CA GLU A 66 0.11 -15.59 -12.67
C GLU A 66 0.74 -15.35 -11.28
N TRP A 67 0.14 -15.92 -10.22
CA TRP A 67 0.64 -15.83 -8.85
C TRP A 67 1.60 -16.99 -8.56
N GLU A 68 2.91 -16.70 -8.57
CA GLU A 68 3.91 -17.64 -8.07
C GLU A 68 4.10 -17.41 -6.57
N ALA A 69 3.93 -18.47 -5.77
CA ALA A 69 4.21 -18.41 -4.34
C ALA A 69 5.67 -17.96 -4.11
N PRO A 70 5.95 -17.04 -3.18
CA PRO A 70 7.31 -16.58 -2.93
C PRO A 70 8.18 -17.78 -2.51
N GLU A 71 9.28 -18.00 -3.21
CA GLU A 71 10.23 -19.05 -2.86
C GLU A 71 10.76 -18.82 -1.44
N SER A 72 10.49 -19.77 -0.55
CA SER A 72 11.06 -19.75 0.80
C SER A 72 12.57 -19.91 0.68
N LYS A 73 13.33 -18.82 0.91
CA LYS A 73 14.78 -18.95 1.06
C LYS A 73 15.04 -19.77 2.32
N PRO A 74 15.74 -20.92 2.24
CA PRO A 74 16.07 -21.68 3.42
C PRO A 74 16.88 -20.81 4.37
N TYR A 75 16.54 -20.82 5.66
CA TYR A 75 17.38 -20.22 6.68
C TYR A 75 18.71 -21.01 6.66
N VAL A 76 19.79 -20.37 6.28
CA VAL A 76 21.15 -20.89 6.49
C VAL A 76 21.64 -20.29 7.80
N CYS A 77 21.80 -21.16 8.80
CA CYS A 77 22.41 -20.84 10.09
C CYS A 77 23.86 -20.39 9.96
#